data_AF-A0A7J2U4J0-F1
#
_entry.id   AF-A0A7J2U4J0-F1
#
_cell.length_a   1.000
_cell.length_b   1.000
_cell.length_c   1.000
_cell.angle_alpha   90.00
_cell.angle_beta   90.00
_cell.angle_gamma   90.00
#
_symmetry.space_group_name_H-M   'P 1'
#
loop_
_entity.id
_entity.type
_entity.pdbx_description
1 polymer ?
#
loop_
_entity_poly.entity_id
_entity_poly.type
_entity_poly.pdbx_seq_one_letter_code
_entity_poly.pdbx_strand_id
1 'polypeptide(L)'
;MSKFSRMNIPKSEEDVKKISEEIMQQESQNIEVETEESEVHSHKEVDLSIVAHELTHIQELLLHVIHVIRELRDSVDNLNVTIRKSLRALALLQVVNSMSDTESKFKLLEQVSKDLGIELKKHE
;
A
#
# COMPACT_ATOMS: atom_id res chain seq x y z
N MET A 1 19.72 21.55 4.64
CA MET A 1 18.80 20.41 4.47
C MET A 1 19.19 19.37 5.51
N SER A 2 18.32 19.07 6.48
CA SER A 2 18.60 18.04 7.48
C SER A 2 18.52 16.67 6.80
N LYS A 3 19.59 15.87 6.89
CA LYS A 3 19.57 14.47 6.44
C LYS A 3 18.69 13.70 7.42
N PHE A 4 17.47 13.35 7.01
CA PHE A 4 16.70 12.34 7.71
C PHE A 4 17.44 11.00 7.55
N SER A 5 18.22 10.62 8.56
CA SER A 5 18.75 9.27 8.68
C SER A 5 17.58 8.30 8.63
N ARG A 6 17.71 7.20 7.88
CA ARG A 6 16.68 6.16 7.83
C ARG A 6 16.43 5.68 9.26
N MET A 7 15.20 5.85 9.73
CA MET A 7 14.76 5.34 11.02
C MET A 7 14.75 3.81 10.92
N ASN A 8 15.63 3.15 11.67
CA ASN A 8 15.67 1.68 11.73
C ASN A 8 14.48 1.22 12.58
N ILE A 9 13.45 0.71 11.93
CA ILE A 9 12.29 0.13 12.60
C ILE A 9 12.69 -1.29 13.06
N PRO A 10 12.57 -1.62 14.36
CA PRO A 10 12.81 -2.97 14.87
C PRO A 10 11.92 -3.98 14.14
N LYS A 11 12.48 -5.11 13.71
CA LYS A 11 11.74 -6.13 12.95
C LYS A 11 11.50 -7.40 13.74
N SER A 12 12.09 -7.50 14.94
CA SER A 12 12.03 -8.66 15.82
C SER A 12 12.05 -8.25 17.29
N GLU A 13 11.65 -9.16 18.18
CA GLU A 13 11.75 -8.97 19.63
C GLU A 13 13.21 -8.83 20.10
N GLU A 14 14.15 -9.52 19.45
CA GLU A 14 15.59 -9.35 19.71
C GLU A 14 16.09 -7.94 19.37
N ASP A 15 15.59 -7.32 18.31
CA ASP A 15 15.95 -5.93 17.97
C ASP A 15 15.49 -4.97 19.06
N VAL A 16 14.27 -5.16 19.57
CA VAL A 16 13.72 -4.35 20.67
C VAL A 16 14.56 -4.51 21.93
N LYS A 17 14.91 -5.76 22.27
CA LYS A 17 15.71 -6.05 23.46
C LYS A 17 17.10 -5.40 23.40
N LYS A 18 17.78 -5.47 22.25
CA LYS A 18 19.06 -4.79 22.04
C LYS A 18 18.96 -3.28 22.22
N ILE A 19 17.93 -2.67 21.65
CA ILE A 19 17.71 -1.22 21.79
C ILE A 19 17.46 -0.87 23.26
N SER A 20 16.68 -1.66 23.99
CA SER A 20 16.47 -1.46 25.43
C SER A 20 17.77 -1.58 26.23
N GLU A 21 18.60 -2.59 25.93
CA GLU A 21 19.90 -2.76 26.58
C GLU A 21 20.85 -1.59 26.27
N GLU A 22 20.88 -1.08 25.03
CA GLU A 22 21.67 0.10 24.65
C GLU A 22 21.20 1.36 25.37
N ILE A 23 19.89 1.59 25.50
CA ILE A 23 19.33 2.74 26.24
C ILE A 23 19.75 2.68 27.71
N MET A 24 19.61 1.52 28.36
CA MET A 24 20.00 1.34 29.77
C MET A 24 21.50 1.58 30.00
N GLN A 25 22.34 1.15 29.06
CA GLN A 25 23.79 1.39 29.13
C GLN A 25 24.15 2.87 28.97
N GLN A 26 23.47 3.59 28.06
CA GLN A 26 23.68 5.03 27.87
C GLN A 26 23.22 5.85 29.07
N GLU A 27 22.09 5.49 29.69
CA GLU A 27 21.62 6.13 30.93
C GLU A 27 22.61 5.90 32.08
N SER A 28 23.17 4.69 32.20
CA SER A 28 24.17 4.38 33.22
C SER A 28 25.47 5.16 33.03
N GLN A 29 25.93 5.34 31.79
CA GLN A 29 27.14 6.11 31.46
C GLN A 29 26.96 7.62 31.68
N ASN A 30 25.77 8.17 31.38
CA ASN A 30 25.51 9.58 31.64
C ASN A 30 25.50 9.91 33.15
N ILE A 31 25.05 8.97 33.99
CA ILE A 31 25.04 9.14 35.46
C ILE A 31 26.47 9.17 36.03
N GLU A 32 27.41 8.36 35.52
CA GLU A 32 28.82 8.38 35.96
C GLU A 32 29.53 9.69 35.57
N VAL A 33 29.20 10.27 34.41
CA VAL A 33 29.81 11.52 33.93
C VAL A 33 29.29 12.74 34.71
N GLU A 34 28.02 12.76 35.13
CA GLU A 34 27.44 13.87 35.91
C GLU A 34 27.96 13.94 37.36
N THR A 35 28.54 12.86 37.91
CA THR A 35 29.09 12.89 39.28
C THR A 35 30.42 13.65 39.42
N GLU A 36 31.12 13.96 38.32
CA GLU A 36 32.38 14.73 38.35
C GLU A 36 32.23 16.22 37.97
N GLU A 37 31.13 16.63 37.32
CA GLU A 37 30.86 18.03 36.98
C GLU A 37 29.45 18.46 37.42
N SER A 38 29.37 19.14 38.56
CA SER A 38 28.14 19.78 39.03
C SER A 38 27.67 20.90 38.08
N GLU A 39 26.35 20.93 37.88
CA GLU A 39 25.46 22.07 37.59
C GLU A 39 24.72 22.12 36.23
N VAL A 40 23.42 21.78 36.34
CA VAL A 40 22.29 22.32 35.56
C VAL A 40 22.23 21.91 34.09
N HIS A 41 21.86 20.66 33.85
CA HIS A 41 20.98 20.36 32.72
C HIS A 41 19.61 19.96 33.24
N SER A 42 18.69 20.93 33.15
CA SER A 42 17.26 20.73 33.25
C SER A 42 16.87 19.62 32.27
N HIS A 43 16.76 18.39 32.77
CA HIS A 43 16.02 17.35 32.09
C HIS A 43 14.59 17.87 32.00
N LYS A 44 14.23 18.36 30.82
CA LYS A 44 12.86 18.69 30.47
C LYS A 44 12.12 17.36 30.52
N GLU A 45 11.46 17.04 31.63
CA GLU A 45 10.63 15.85 31.77
C GLU A 45 9.70 15.81 30.56
N VAL A 46 9.98 14.86 29.66
CA VAL A 46 9.15 14.65 28.49
C VAL A 46 7.89 13.97 29.02
N ASP A 47 6.75 14.65 28.89
CA ASP A 47 5.46 14.08 29.27
C ASP A 47 5.18 12.85 28.39
N LEU A 48 5.36 11.67 28.96
CA LEU A 48 5.11 10.38 28.29
C LEU A 48 3.68 10.28 27.77
N SER A 49 2.72 10.98 28.40
CA SER A 49 1.33 11.02 27.95
C SER A 49 1.20 11.68 26.58
N ILE A 50 1.90 12.79 26.37
CA ILE A 50 1.93 13.52 25.09
C ILE A 50 2.58 12.65 24.02
N VAL A 51 3.70 12.00 24.35
CA VAL A 51 4.40 11.11 23.40
C VAL A 51 3.51 9.92 23.02
N ALA A 52 2.83 9.29 23.99
CA ALA A 52 1.91 8.19 23.71
C ALA A 52 0.72 8.62 22.85
N HIS A 53 0.18 9.82 23.08
CA HIS A 53 -0.90 10.38 22.28
C HIS A 53 -0.48 10.62 20.82
N GLU A 54 0.67 11.27 20.61
CA GLU A 54 1.22 11.52 19.28
C GLU A 54 1.53 10.22 18.53
N LEU A 55 2.08 9.22 19.20
CA LEU A 55 2.34 7.90 18.60
C LEU A 55 1.04 7.19 18.20
N THR A 56 -0.01 7.31 19.00
CA THR A 56 -1.34 6.77 18.67
C THR A 56 -1.89 7.45 17.42
N HIS A 57 -1.79 8.77 17.34
CA HIS A 57 -2.23 9.53 16.16
C HIS A 57 -1.45 9.13 14.90
N ILE A 58 -0.13 8.96 15.00
CA ILE A 58 0.70 8.48 13.90
C ILE A 58 0.28 7.07 13.46
N GLN A 59 -0.03 6.17 14.40
CA GLN A 59 -0.51 4.83 14.08
C GLN A 59 -1.84 4.87 13.30
N GLU A 60 -2.78 5.73 13.70
CA GLU A 60 -4.04 5.92 12.98
C GLU A 60 -3.81 6.42 11.54
N LEU A 61 -2.93 7.42 11.38
CA LEU A 61 -2.56 7.92 10.04
C LEU A 61 -1.94 6.83 9.16
N LEU A 62 -1.06 6.00 9.72
CA LEU A 62 -0.47 4.88 9.00
C LEU A 62 -1.51 3.83 8.59
N LEU A 63 -2.50 3.55 9.46
CA LEU A 63 -3.61 2.67 9.13
C LEU A 63 -4.44 3.24 7.97
N HIS A 64 -4.69 4.55 7.95
CA HIS A 64 -5.37 5.20 6.82
C HIS A 64 -4.58 5.07 5.51
N VAL A 65 -3.26 5.31 5.55
CA VAL A 65 -2.39 5.15 4.37
C VAL A 65 -2.44 3.71 3.85
N ILE A 66 -2.40 2.71 4.73
CA ILE A 66 -2.50 1.30 4.36
C ILE A 66 -3.85 1.00 3.67
N HIS A 67 -4.95 1.55 4.17
CA HIS A 67 -6.27 1.38 3.55
C HIS A 67 -6.30 1.96 2.14
N VAL A 68 -5.80 3.17 1.94
CA VAL A 68 -5.74 3.81 0.62
C VAL A 68 -4.88 2.98 -0.36
N ILE A 69 -3.75 2.44 0.10
CA ILE A 69 -2.91 1.56 -0.74
C ILE A 69 -3.66 0.30 -1.15
N ARG A 70 -4.46 -0.30 -0.25
CA ARG A 70 -5.28 -1.48 -0.57
C ARG A 70 -6.35 -1.16 -1.61
N GLU A 71 -7.08 -0.05 -1.44
CA GLU A 71 -8.08 0.40 -2.42
C GLU A 71 -7.47 0.65 -3.79
N LEU A 72 -6.28 1.27 -3.83
CA LEU A 72 -5.56 1.49 -5.08
C LEU A 72 -5.17 0.17 -5.74
N ARG A 73 -4.67 -0.81 -4.97
CA ARG A 73 -4.35 -2.15 -5.48
C ARG A 73 -5.58 -2.81 -6.10
N ASP A 74 -6.69 -2.81 -5.39
CA ASP A 74 -7.92 -3.45 -5.83
C ASP A 74 -8.48 -2.77 -7.10
N SER A 75 -8.33 -1.44 -7.22
CA SER A 75 -8.65 -0.68 -8.44
C SER A 75 -7.78 -1.10 -9.63
N VAL A 76 -6.47 -1.29 -9.42
CA VAL A 76 -5.55 -1.77 -10.46
C VAL A 76 -5.93 -3.18 -10.92
N ASP A 77 -6.32 -4.07 -10.01
CA ASP A 77 -6.78 -5.42 -10.35
C ASP A 77 -8.05 -5.40 -11.21
N ASN A 78 -9.01 -4.54 -10.85
CA ASN A 78 -10.24 -4.33 -11.63
C ASN A 78 -9.95 -3.74 -13.01
N LEU A 79 -9.03 -2.78 -13.10
CA LEU A 79 -8.60 -2.21 -14.37
C LEU A 79 -7.95 -3.28 -15.26
N ASN A 80 -7.11 -4.15 -14.69
CA ASN A 80 -6.47 -5.25 -15.41
C ASN A 80 -7.50 -6.26 -15.97
N VAL A 81 -8.53 -6.59 -15.19
CA VAL A 81 -9.67 -7.40 -15.68
C VAL A 81 -10.38 -6.71 -16.85
N THR A 82 -10.61 -5.40 -16.73
CA THR A 82 -11.29 -4.61 -17.77
C THR A 82 -10.48 -4.58 -19.07
N ILE A 83 -9.17 -4.31 -18.99
CA ILE A 83 -8.27 -4.33 -20.15
C ILE A 83 -8.30 -5.69 -20.85
N ARG A 84 -8.25 -6.80 -20.09
CA ARG A 84 -8.34 -8.15 -20.67
C ARG A 84 -9.65 -8.38 -21.44
N LYS A 85 -10.79 -7.94 -20.89
CA LYS A 85 -12.09 -8.02 -21.57
C LYS A 85 -12.11 -7.19 -22.85
N SER A 86 -11.60 -5.94 -22.79
CA SER A 86 -11.53 -5.05 -23.96
C SER A 86 -10.63 -5.62 -25.06
N LEU A 87 -9.45 -6.16 -24.72
CA LEU A 87 -8.56 -6.79 -25.69
C LEU A 87 -9.20 -8.01 -26.36
N ARG A 88 -9.90 -8.85 -25.59
CA ARG A 88 -10.64 -9.99 -26.15
C ARG A 88 -11.72 -9.52 -27.12
N ALA A 89 -12.48 -8.48 -26.77
CA ALA A 89 -13.49 -7.91 -27.66
C ALA A 89 -12.87 -7.33 -28.95
N LEU A 90 -11.75 -6.62 -28.86
CA LEU A 90 -11.04 -6.09 -30.03
C LEU A 90 -10.52 -7.20 -30.94
N ALA A 91 -9.94 -8.26 -30.38
CA ALA A 91 -9.49 -9.42 -31.15
C ALA A 91 -10.66 -10.08 -31.89
N LEU A 92 -11.81 -10.23 -31.21
CA LEU A 92 -13.03 -10.79 -31.82
C LEU A 92 -13.57 -9.89 -32.94
N LEU A 93 -13.62 -8.57 -32.75
CA LEU A 93 -14.00 -7.63 -33.80
C LEU A 93 -13.07 -7.73 -35.02
N GLN A 94 -11.77 -7.89 -34.79
CA GLN A 94 -10.80 -8.05 -35.87
C GLN A 94 -11.03 -9.35 -36.65
N VAL A 95 -11.33 -10.46 -35.96
CA VAL A 95 -11.70 -11.73 -36.60
C VAL A 95 -13.00 -11.58 -37.40
N VAL A 96 -14.03 -10.97 -36.81
CA VAL A 96 -15.29 -10.72 -37.53
C VAL A 96 -15.03 -9.90 -38.80
N ASN A 97 -14.21 -8.85 -38.72
CA ASN A 97 -13.91 -8.00 -39.87
C ASN A 97 -13.11 -8.70 -40.98
N SER A 98 -12.30 -9.71 -40.65
CA SER A 98 -11.51 -10.46 -41.65
C SER A 98 -12.30 -11.58 -42.33
N MET A 99 -13.46 -11.96 -41.81
CA MET A 99 -14.32 -12.99 -42.41
C MET A 99 -15.07 -12.44 -43.62
N SER A 100 -15.15 -13.22 -44.70
CA SER A 100 -15.96 -12.90 -45.88
C SER A 100 -17.38 -13.46 -45.78
N ASP A 101 -17.55 -14.60 -45.10
CA ASP A 101 -18.83 -15.28 -44.93
C ASP A 101 -19.71 -14.60 -43.87
N THR A 102 -20.90 -14.18 -44.29
CA THR A 102 -21.88 -13.48 -43.45
C THR A 102 -22.56 -14.39 -42.43
N GLU A 103 -22.75 -15.68 -42.75
CA GLU A 103 -23.38 -16.61 -41.82
C GLU A 103 -22.46 -16.94 -40.64
N SER A 104 -21.19 -17.22 -40.91
CA SER A 104 -20.19 -17.48 -39.88
C SER A 104 -19.90 -16.23 -39.03
N LYS A 105 -19.91 -15.03 -39.63
CA LYS A 105 -19.87 -13.76 -38.90
C LYS A 105 -21.00 -13.65 -37.88
N PHE A 106 -22.23 -13.95 -38.30
CA PHE A 106 -23.40 -13.86 -37.43
C PHE A 106 -23.33 -14.87 -36.28
N LYS A 107 -22.94 -16.13 -36.57
CA LYS A 107 -22.75 -17.16 -35.53
C LYS A 107 -21.68 -16.77 -34.51
N LEU A 108 -20.56 -16.21 -34.96
CA LEU A 108 -19.50 -15.75 -34.07
C LEU A 108 -19.97 -14.58 -33.19
N LEU A 109 -20.65 -13.59 -33.78
CA LEU A 109 -21.22 -12.47 -33.04
C LEU A 109 -22.25 -12.93 -32.00
N GLU A 110 -23.13 -13.88 -32.35
CA GLU A 110 -24.12 -14.42 -31.42
C GLU A 110 -23.46 -15.10 -30.21
N GLN A 111 -22.42 -15.91 -30.45
CA GLN A 111 -21.67 -16.57 -29.38
C GLN A 111 -20.96 -15.55 -28.48
N VAL A 112 -20.29 -14.57 -29.08
CA VAL A 112 -19.58 -13.50 -28.35
C VAL A 112 -20.55 -12.66 -27.53
N SER A 113 -21.74 -12.38 -28.07
CA SER A 113 -22.76 -11.62 -27.37
C SER A 113 -23.29 -12.36 -26.14
N LYS A 114 -23.47 -13.68 -26.24
CA LYS A 114 -23.82 -14.53 -25.09
C LYS A 114 -22.71 -14.53 -24.04
N ASP A 115 -21.45 -14.69 -24.44
CA ASP A 115 -20.29 -14.65 -23.54
C ASP A 115 -20.15 -13.28 -22.81
N LEU A 116 -20.55 -12.19 -23.47
CA LEU A 116 -20.48 -10.83 -22.92
C LEU A 116 -21.77 -10.36 -22.24
N GLY A 117 -22.86 -11.14 -22.29
CA GLY A 117 -24.16 -10.75 -21.74
C GLY A 117 -24.81 -9.57 -22.47
N ILE A 118 -24.53 -9.39 -23.76
CA ILE A 118 -25.07 -8.32 -24.60
C ILE A 118 -26.25 -8.90 -25.41
N GLU A 119 -27.35 -8.15 -25.56
CA GLU A 119 -28.43 -8.51 -26.48
C GLU A 119 -28.12 -7.96 -27.88
N LEU A 120 -28.02 -8.85 -28.88
CA LEU A 120 -27.97 -8.44 -30.29
C LEU A 120 -29.38 -8.15 -30.78
N LYS A 121 -29.67 -6.89 -31.14
CA LYS A 121 -30.86 -6.57 -31.92
C LYS A 121 -30.58 -6.87 -33.40
N LYS A 122 -31.30 -7.83 -33.97
CA LYS A 122 -31.38 -7.94 -35.44
C LYS A 122 -32.15 -6.72 -35.94
N HIS A 123 -31.52 -5.93 -36.80
CA HIS A 123 -32.26 -5.02 -37.67
C HIS A 123 -32.73 -5.84 -38.87
N GLU A 124 -34.05 -5.96 -39.03
CA GLU A 124 -34.72 -6.48 -40.23
C GLU A 124 -34.58 -5.52 -41.42
#